data_AF-A0A2H9MHT6-F1
#
_entry.id   AF-A0A2H9MHT6-F1
#
_cell.length_a   1.000
_cell.length_b   1.000
_cell.length_c   1.000
_cell.angle_alpha   90.00
_cell.angle_beta   90.00
_cell.angle_gamma   90.00
#
_symmetry.space_group_name_H-M   'P 1'
#
loop_
_entity.id
_entity.type
_entity.pdbx_description
1 polymer ?
#
loop_
_entity_poly.entity_id
_entity_poly.type
_entity_poly.pdbx_seq_one_letter_code
_entity_poly.pdbx_strand_id
1 'polypeptide(L)'
;FVYRMLAVFQQAIAKKYGVSVGSEMLAAINTAKKLGIGIAFIDMDSGYVFSKIWNGMGFSEKIKLLFSGAAGLFVRKEMVDKEIEKFETDYNHYMEIFGSEFPILKKTLIDERNTYMAEKIRELSKKYEKIAAVVGDGHIEGMKKILDDLNPEIIRLSTLRKTSPGSVSVGYDYRG
;
A
#
# COMPACT_ATOMS: atom_id res chain seq x y z
N PHE A 1 -9.70 -1.30 18.20
CA PHE A 1 -8.57 -0.39 18.54
C PHE A 1 -7.60 -0.25 17.37
N VAL A 2 -6.73 -1.23 17.11
CA VAL A 2 -5.87 -1.32 15.90
C VAL A 2 -6.68 -1.18 14.60
N TYR A 3 -7.89 -1.76 14.57
CA TYR A 3 -8.79 -1.73 13.42
C TYR A 3 -9.22 -0.32 12.98
N ARG A 4 -9.35 0.65 13.90
CA ARG A 4 -9.73 2.03 13.57
C ARG A 4 -8.53 2.85 13.07
N MET A 5 -7.34 2.61 13.61
CA MET A 5 -6.09 3.21 13.11
C MET A 5 -5.78 2.72 11.69
N LEU A 6 -5.92 1.41 11.47
CA LEU A 6 -5.79 0.83 10.15
C LEU A 6 -6.87 1.37 9.21
N ALA A 7 -8.11 1.56 9.69
CA ALA A 7 -9.18 2.17 8.89
C ALA A 7 -8.92 3.63 8.53
N VAL A 8 -8.35 4.45 9.42
CA VAL A 8 -7.97 5.85 9.12
C VAL A 8 -6.81 5.90 8.13
N PHE A 9 -5.80 5.04 8.30
CA PHE A 9 -4.70 4.91 7.36
C PHE A 9 -5.19 4.40 5.98
N GLN A 10 -6.08 3.40 5.98
CA GLN A 10 -6.74 2.88 4.79
C GLN A 10 -7.64 3.93 4.13
N GLN A 11 -8.35 4.76 4.90
CA GLN A 11 -9.17 5.86 4.37
C GLN A 11 -8.33 6.97 3.77
N ALA A 12 -7.21 7.35 4.40
CA ALA A 12 -6.27 8.35 3.88
C ALA A 12 -5.64 7.88 2.55
N ILE A 13 -5.25 6.60 2.47
CA ILE A 13 -4.76 5.99 1.21
C ILE A 13 -5.90 5.86 0.19
N ALA A 14 -7.08 5.38 0.58
CA ALA A 14 -8.22 5.22 -0.32
C ALA A 14 -8.71 6.56 -0.91
N LYS A 15 -8.64 7.65 -0.14
CA LYS A 15 -9.03 9.00 -0.58
C LYS A 15 -7.99 9.61 -1.53
N LYS A 16 -6.69 9.37 -1.29
CA LYS A 16 -5.58 9.83 -2.16
C LYS A 16 -5.48 9.06 -3.48
N TYR A 17 -5.82 7.76 -3.47
CA TYR A 17 -5.66 6.88 -4.64
C TYR A 17 -7.00 6.43 -5.26
N GLY A 18 -8.14 6.79 -4.67
CA GLY A 18 -9.48 6.71 -5.27
C GLY A 18 -10.08 5.30 -5.37
N VAL A 19 -9.62 4.32 -4.58
CA VAL A 19 -10.10 2.93 -4.54
C VAL A 19 -9.94 2.32 -3.15
N SER A 20 -10.74 1.31 -2.80
CA SER A 20 -10.43 0.45 -1.65
C SER A 20 -9.10 -0.27 -1.94
N VAL A 21 -8.10 -0.05 -1.10
CA VAL A 21 -6.78 -0.66 -1.24
C VAL A 21 -6.92 -2.17 -1.49
N GLY A 22 -6.41 -2.65 -2.62
CA GLY A 22 -6.45 -4.06 -3.00
C GLY A 22 -7.59 -4.48 -3.95
N SER A 23 -8.59 -3.64 -4.22
CA SER A 23 -9.62 -3.97 -5.23
C SER A 23 -9.03 -4.17 -6.63
N GLU A 24 -7.97 -3.41 -6.96
CA GLU A 24 -7.25 -3.51 -8.22
C GLU A 24 -6.54 -4.87 -8.34
N MET A 25 -5.94 -5.33 -7.24
CA MET A 25 -5.28 -6.65 -7.16
C MET A 25 -6.31 -7.78 -7.27
N LEU A 26 -7.45 -7.66 -6.59
CA LEU A 26 -8.55 -8.63 -6.72
C LEU A 26 -9.11 -8.66 -8.15
N ALA A 27 -9.28 -7.50 -8.79
CA ALA A 27 -9.69 -7.42 -10.18
C ALA A 27 -8.68 -8.10 -11.12
N ALA A 28 -7.38 -7.90 -10.88
CA ALA A 28 -6.31 -8.58 -11.63
C ALA A 28 -6.35 -10.10 -11.44
N ILE A 29 -6.47 -10.58 -10.21
CA ILE A 29 -6.60 -12.01 -9.88
C ILE A 29 -7.82 -12.61 -10.57
N ASN A 30 -8.98 -11.96 -10.47
CA ASN A 30 -10.22 -12.45 -11.08
C ASN A 30 -10.13 -12.49 -12.60
N THR A 31 -9.47 -11.50 -13.21
CA THR A 31 -9.23 -11.46 -14.66
C THR A 31 -8.28 -12.56 -15.10
N ALA A 32 -7.16 -12.76 -14.39
CA ALA A 32 -6.21 -13.84 -14.65
C ALA A 32 -6.88 -15.21 -14.57
N LYS A 33 -7.72 -15.46 -13.54
CA LYS A 33 -8.50 -16.70 -13.43
C LYS A 33 -9.44 -16.92 -14.61
N LYS A 34 -10.18 -15.89 -15.05
CA LYS A 34 -11.09 -15.96 -16.21
C LYS A 34 -10.36 -16.27 -17.52
N LEU A 35 -9.13 -15.77 -17.67
CA LEU A 35 -8.31 -15.97 -18.87
C LEU A 35 -7.40 -17.20 -18.79
N GLY A 36 -7.44 -17.97 -17.69
CA GLY A 36 -6.56 -19.13 -17.50
C GLY A 36 -5.08 -18.77 -17.36
N ILE A 37 -4.76 -17.54 -16.94
CA ILE A 37 -3.38 -17.06 -16.75
C ILE A 37 -2.89 -17.49 -15.37
N GLY A 38 -1.64 -17.96 -15.30
CA GLY A 38 -0.99 -18.32 -14.04
C GLY A 38 -0.87 -17.14 -13.08
N ILE A 39 -1.07 -17.39 -11.79
CA ILE A 39 -1.06 -16.35 -10.75
C ILE A 39 0.09 -16.64 -9.78
N ALA A 40 0.90 -15.62 -9.50
CA ALA A 40 1.94 -15.66 -8.49
C ALA A 40 1.78 -14.49 -7.51
N PHE A 41 1.81 -14.78 -6.21
CA PHE A 41 1.88 -13.75 -5.18
C PHE A 41 3.34 -13.33 -5.01
N ILE A 42 3.60 -12.03 -5.17
CA ILE A 42 4.96 -11.47 -5.15
C ILE A 42 5.25 -10.65 -3.90
N ASP A 43 4.24 -10.35 -3.08
CA ASP A 43 4.39 -9.55 -1.86
C ASP A 43 4.67 -10.44 -0.64
N MET A 44 5.16 -9.82 0.43
CA MET A 44 5.40 -10.48 1.70
C MET A 44 4.10 -10.87 2.40
N ASP A 45 4.17 -11.93 3.21
CA ASP A 45 3.09 -12.25 4.14
C ASP A 45 2.85 -11.09 5.11
N SER A 46 1.61 -10.63 5.17
CA SER A 46 1.23 -9.50 6.01
C SER A 46 1.45 -9.78 7.50
N GLY A 47 1.24 -11.02 7.96
CA GLY A 47 1.47 -11.43 9.34
C GLY A 47 2.94 -11.32 9.72
N TYR A 48 3.83 -11.80 8.85
CA TYR A 48 5.28 -11.64 9.00
C TYR A 48 5.69 -10.17 9.01
N VAL A 49 5.18 -9.35 8.09
CA VAL A 49 5.45 -7.91 8.02
C VAL A 49 5.04 -7.22 9.32
N PHE A 50 3.81 -7.45 9.81
CA PHE A 50 3.34 -6.88 11.07
C PHE A 50 4.15 -7.35 12.27
N SER A 51 4.47 -8.65 12.34
CA SER A 51 5.31 -9.21 13.39
C SER A 51 6.71 -8.57 13.40
N LYS A 52 7.32 -8.41 12.23
CA LYS A 52 8.63 -7.78 12.08
C LYS A 52 8.61 -6.30 12.48
N ILE A 53 7.58 -5.57 12.09
CA ILE A 53 7.37 -4.18 12.54
C ILE A 53 7.26 -4.12 14.06
N TRP A 54 6.39 -4.94 14.64
CA TRP A 54 6.15 -4.95 16.08
C TRP A 54 7.41 -5.32 16.86
N ASN A 55 8.14 -6.34 16.41
CA ASN A 55 9.35 -6.78 17.08
C ASN A 55 10.53 -5.82 16.87
N GLY A 56 10.57 -5.11 15.74
CA GLY A 56 11.60 -4.12 15.44
C GLY A 56 11.43 -2.80 16.19
N MET A 57 10.23 -2.47 16.69
CA MET A 57 10.00 -1.26 17.47
C MET A 57 10.50 -1.36 18.91
N GLY A 58 11.17 -0.30 19.36
CA GLY A 58 11.52 -0.06 20.76
C GLY A 58 10.31 0.15 21.64
N PHE A 59 10.50 0.06 22.96
CA PHE A 59 9.42 0.22 23.93
C PHE A 59 8.73 1.60 23.82
N SER A 60 9.51 2.67 23.64
CA SER A 60 8.98 4.04 23.46
C SER A 60 8.15 4.18 22.18
N GLU A 61 8.57 3.58 21.06
CA GLU A 61 7.82 3.60 19.80
C GLU A 61 6.50 2.84 19.92
N LYS A 62 6.51 1.68 20.58
CA LYS A 62 5.29 0.91 20.88
C LYS A 62 4.32 1.71 21.73
N ILE A 63 4.83 2.35 22.78
CA ILE A 63 4.05 3.21 23.67
C ILE A 63 3.48 4.40 22.89
N LYS A 64 4.29 5.12 22.09
CA LYS A 64 3.81 6.20 21.21
C LYS A 64 2.72 5.73 20.25
N LEU A 65 2.89 4.58 19.60
CA LEU A 65 1.91 4.00 18.67
C LEU A 65 0.60 3.61 19.38
N LEU A 66 0.69 3.06 20.59
CA LEU A 66 -0.47 2.74 21.42
C LEU A 66 -1.18 4.00 21.92
N PHE A 67 -0.45 5.03 22.36
CA PHE A 67 -1.06 6.28 22.83
C PHE A 67 -1.62 7.15 21.69
N SER A 68 -0.97 7.18 20.52
CA SER A 68 -1.53 7.84 19.33
C SER A 68 -2.82 7.15 18.87
N GLY A 69 -2.88 5.82 18.94
CA GLY A 69 -4.10 5.05 18.71
C GLY A 69 -5.19 5.30 19.76
N ALA A 70 -4.82 5.47 21.04
CA ALA A 70 -5.74 5.73 22.16
C ALA A 70 -6.33 7.14 22.14
N ALA A 71 -5.53 8.14 21.78
CA ALA A 71 -6.00 9.51 21.57
C ALA A 71 -7.08 9.54 20.47
N GLY A 72 -6.91 8.79 19.38
CA GLY A 72 -7.90 8.67 18.31
C GLY A 72 -9.28 8.14 18.71
N LEU A 73 -9.43 7.51 19.88
CA LEU A 73 -10.74 7.11 20.42
C LEU A 73 -11.51 8.25 21.09
N PHE A 74 -10.81 9.30 21.55
CA PHE A 74 -11.38 10.48 22.22
C PHE A 74 -11.34 11.75 21.36
N VAL A 75 -10.71 11.70 20.19
CA VAL A 75 -10.63 12.80 19.22
C VAL A 75 -11.94 12.95 18.45
N ARG A 76 -12.48 14.17 18.42
CA ARG A 76 -13.72 14.50 17.68
C ARG A 76 -13.50 14.42 16.17
N LYS A 77 -14.56 14.10 15.42
CA LYS A 77 -14.53 13.94 13.96
C LYS A 77 -13.93 15.16 13.25
N GLU A 78 -14.25 16.38 13.70
CA GLU A 78 -13.73 17.61 13.08
C GLU A 78 -12.20 17.78 13.22
N MET A 79 -11.59 17.20 14.27
CA MET A 79 -10.13 17.20 14.42
C MET A 79 -9.47 16.16 13.51
N VAL A 80 -10.13 15.01 13.29
CA VAL A 80 -9.64 14.00 12.34
C VAL A 80 -9.64 14.57 10.91
N ASP A 81 -10.71 15.23 10.51
CA ASP A 81 -10.83 15.82 9.17
C ASP A 81 -9.74 16.89 8.92
N LYS A 82 -9.41 17.71 9.94
CA LYS A 82 -8.30 18.69 9.87
C LYS A 82 -6.92 18.05 9.76
N GLU A 83 -6.68 16.96 10.48
CA GLU A 83 -5.40 16.24 10.41
C GLU A 83 -5.23 15.57 9.03
N ILE A 84 -6.33 15.07 8.45
CA ILE A 84 -6.37 14.54 7.07
C ILE A 84 -6.10 15.66 6.06
N GLU A 85 -6.70 16.83 6.21
CA GLU A 85 -6.50 17.97 5.31
C GLU A 85 -5.05 18.48 5.36
N LYS A 86 -4.44 18.52 6.56
CA LYS A 86 -3.00 18.79 6.74
C LYS A 86 -2.12 17.74 6.07
N PHE A 87 -2.47 16.46 6.18
CA PHE A 87 -1.75 15.40 5.48
C PHE A 87 -1.84 15.53 3.95
N GLU A 88 -2.99 15.94 3.43
CA GLU A 88 -3.19 16.16 1.99
C GLU A 88 -2.40 17.37 1.47
N THR A 89 -2.34 18.46 2.25
CA THR A 89 -1.64 19.69 1.87
C THR A 89 -0.13 19.63 2.04
N ASP A 90 0.39 18.87 3.02
CA ASP A 90 1.83 18.78 3.30
C ASP A 90 2.30 17.32 3.48
N TYR A 91 1.96 16.49 2.49
CA TYR A 91 2.26 15.06 2.50
C TYR A 91 3.75 14.74 2.69
N ASN A 92 4.64 15.49 2.04
CA ASN A 92 6.06 15.20 2.07
C ASN A 92 6.65 15.44 3.46
N HIS A 93 6.29 16.56 4.10
CA HIS A 93 6.72 16.87 5.47
C HIS A 93 6.12 15.88 6.48
N TYR A 94 4.86 15.49 6.32
CA TYR A 94 4.24 14.49 7.18
C TYR A 94 4.92 13.12 7.05
N MET A 95 5.27 12.70 5.82
CA MET A 95 6.01 11.46 5.59
C MET A 95 7.45 11.51 6.12
N GLU A 96 8.05 12.69 6.18
CA GLU A 96 9.37 12.91 6.78
C GLU A 96 9.32 12.80 8.32
N ILE A 97 8.35 13.46 8.95
CA ILE A 97 8.08 13.31 10.40
C ILE A 97 7.73 11.86 10.73
N PHE A 98 6.83 11.24 9.97
CA PHE A 98 6.45 9.85 10.18
C PHE A 98 7.63 8.88 9.98
N GLY A 99 8.47 9.13 8.99
CA GLY A 99 9.67 8.33 8.73
C GLY A 99 10.75 8.50 9.79
N SER A 100 10.87 9.69 10.40
CA SER A 100 11.80 9.95 11.51
C SER A 100 11.27 9.41 12.85
N GLU A 101 9.95 9.45 13.08
CA GLU A 101 9.33 8.92 14.30
C GLU A 101 9.15 7.40 14.29
N PHE A 102 8.94 6.80 13.12
CA PHE A 102 8.73 5.36 12.94
C PHE A 102 9.59 4.79 11.80
N PRO A 103 10.93 4.86 11.91
CA PRO A 103 11.85 4.45 10.85
C PRO A 103 11.73 2.97 10.49
N ILE A 104 11.48 2.10 11.48
CA ILE A 104 11.23 0.67 11.27
C ILE A 104 9.96 0.44 10.46
N LEU A 105 8.93 1.24 10.71
CA LEU A 105 7.65 1.13 10.02
C LEU A 105 7.79 1.47 8.54
N LYS A 106 8.44 2.59 8.21
CA LYS A 106 8.75 2.97 6.82
C LYS A 106 9.59 1.90 6.13
N LYS A 107 10.70 1.49 6.76
CA LYS A 107 11.63 0.51 6.21
C LYS A 107 10.92 -0.81 5.88
N THR A 108 10.12 -1.35 6.80
CA THR A 108 9.50 -2.66 6.63
C THR A 108 8.22 -2.62 5.78
N LEU A 109 7.40 -1.56 5.86
CA LEU A 109 6.20 -1.46 5.02
C LEU A 109 6.48 -1.09 3.56
N ILE A 110 7.59 -0.40 3.29
CA ILE A 110 7.87 0.13 1.95
C ILE A 110 9.16 -0.51 1.41
N ASP A 111 10.30 -0.15 1.97
CA ASP A 111 11.59 -0.44 1.34
C ASP A 111 11.87 -1.94 1.22
N GLU A 112 11.71 -2.69 2.31
CA GLU A 112 11.94 -4.15 2.31
C GLU A 112 10.94 -4.88 1.40
N ARG A 113 9.67 -4.44 1.41
CA ARG A 113 8.62 -5.00 0.53
C ARG A 113 8.90 -4.72 -0.93
N ASN A 114 9.39 -3.53 -1.27
CA ASN A 114 9.82 -3.19 -2.63
C ASN A 114 10.91 -4.14 -3.10
N THR A 115 11.94 -4.36 -2.28
CA THR A 115 13.02 -5.30 -2.59
C THR A 115 12.50 -6.71 -2.78
N TYR A 116 11.66 -7.20 -1.87
CA TYR A 116 11.11 -8.55 -1.96
C TYR A 116 10.26 -8.75 -3.23
N MET A 117 9.34 -7.83 -3.52
CA MET A 117 8.51 -7.89 -4.74
C MET A 117 9.37 -7.82 -6.01
N ALA A 118 10.38 -6.97 -6.03
CA ALA A 118 11.29 -6.85 -7.16
C ALA A 118 12.07 -8.14 -7.40
N GLU A 119 12.62 -8.75 -6.34
CA GLU A 119 13.31 -10.04 -6.46
C GLU A 119 12.36 -11.15 -6.96
N LYS A 120 11.11 -11.17 -6.49
CA LYS A 120 10.10 -12.11 -7.02
C LYS A 120 9.80 -11.89 -8.50
N ILE A 121 9.67 -10.65 -8.94
CA ILE A 121 9.51 -10.34 -10.37
C ILE A 121 10.72 -10.82 -11.17
N ARG A 122 11.94 -10.59 -10.67
CA ARG A 122 13.20 -11.02 -11.29
C ARG A 122 13.32 -12.55 -11.38
N GLU A 123 12.88 -13.28 -10.36
CA GLU A 123 12.82 -14.75 -10.39
C GLU A 123 11.83 -15.26 -11.44
N LEU A 124 10.68 -14.59 -11.56
CA LEU A 124 9.64 -14.95 -12.52
C LEU A 124 10.06 -14.60 -13.95
N SER A 125 10.73 -13.47 -14.19
CA SER A 125 11.16 -13.04 -15.53
C SER A 125 12.18 -13.98 -16.17
N LYS A 126 12.90 -14.75 -15.35
CA LYS A 126 13.79 -15.84 -15.83
C LYS A 126 13.01 -17.06 -16.35
N LYS A 127 11.75 -17.21 -15.96
CA LYS A 127 10.90 -18.38 -16.27
C LYS A 127 9.80 -18.09 -17.28
N TYR A 128 9.34 -16.85 -17.34
CA TYR A 128 8.21 -16.45 -18.17
C TYR A 128 8.58 -15.25 -19.03
N GLU A 129 8.25 -15.32 -20.31
CA GLU A 129 8.55 -14.27 -21.31
C GLU A 129 7.71 -13.00 -21.07
N LYS A 130 6.45 -13.16 -20.64
CA LYS A 130 5.51 -12.06 -20.41
C LYS A 130 4.93 -12.13 -19.01
N ILE A 131 5.09 -11.05 -18.26
CA ILE A 131 4.60 -10.92 -16.88
C ILE A 131 3.93 -9.57 -16.76
N ALA A 132 2.73 -9.56 -16.18
CA ALA A 132 2.05 -8.36 -15.74
C ALA A 132 2.04 -8.34 -14.20
N ALA A 133 2.79 -7.42 -13.59
CA ALA A 133 2.79 -7.23 -12.14
C ALA A 133 1.82 -6.11 -11.75
N VAL A 134 0.89 -6.42 -10.85
CA VAL A 134 -0.07 -5.43 -10.31
C VAL A 134 0.30 -5.17 -8.86
N VAL A 135 0.73 -3.95 -8.56
CA VAL A 135 1.19 -3.51 -7.24
C VAL A 135 0.52 -2.20 -6.84
N GLY A 136 0.49 -1.89 -5.54
CA GLY A 136 0.00 -0.60 -5.07
C GLY A 136 0.88 0.57 -5.50
N ASP A 137 0.29 1.74 -5.80
CA ASP A 137 1.01 2.91 -6.33
C ASP A 137 2.19 3.36 -5.45
N GLY A 138 2.06 3.21 -4.13
CA GLY A 138 3.13 3.53 -3.16
C GLY A 138 4.43 2.73 -3.33
N HIS A 139 4.41 1.62 -4.06
CA HIS A 139 5.57 0.78 -4.32
C HIS A 139 6.26 1.09 -5.66
N ILE A 140 5.56 1.77 -6.59
CA ILE A 140 6.01 1.97 -7.98
C ILE A 140 7.37 2.68 -8.04
N GLU A 141 7.53 3.79 -7.33
CA GLU A 141 8.78 4.57 -7.36
C GLU A 141 9.98 3.80 -6.80
N GLY A 142 9.78 3.02 -5.74
CA GLY A 142 10.83 2.21 -5.14
C GLY A 142 11.21 1.03 -6.03
N MET A 143 10.20 0.32 -6.55
CA MET A 143 10.42 -0.83 -7.43
C MET A 143 11.01 -0.45 -8.78
N LYS A 144 10.61 0.70 -9.35
CA LYS A 144 11.18 1.20 -10.62
C LYS A 144 12.70 1.32 -10.53
N LYS A 145 13.23 1.83 -9.42
CA LYS A 145 14.68 1.96 -9.21
C LYS A 145 15.37 0.60 -9.09
N ILE A 146 14.72 -0.38 -8.49
CA ILE A 146 15.29 -1.72 -8.26
C ILE A 146 15.23 -2.59 -9.54
N LEU A 147 14.22 -2.36 -10.38
CA LEU A 147 13.94 -3.12 -11.61
C LEU A 147 14.34 -2.36 -12.88
N ASP A 148 15.12 -1.29 -12.77
CA ASP A 148 15.49 -0.41 -13.88
C ASP A 148 16.17 -1.19 -15.03
N ASP A 149 16.97 -2.20 -14.68
CA ASP A 149 17.67 -3.09 -15.61
C ASP A 149 16.73 -3.98 -16.44
N LEU A 150 15.51 -4.25 -15.95
CA LEU A 150 14.49 -4.98 -16.70
C LEU A 150 13.67 -4.09 -17.63
N ASN A 151 13.87 -2.77 -17.56
CA ASN A 151 13.14 -1.75 -18.32
C ASN A 151 11.61 -2.00 -18.39
N PRO A 152 10.92 -2.12 -17.24
CA PRO A 152 9.51 -2.47 -17.22
C PRO A 152 8.66 -1.34 -17.80
N GLU A 153 7.64 -1.70 -18.58
CA GLU A 153 6.58 -0.76 -18.93
C GLU A 153 5.72 -0.48 -17.69
N ILE A 154 5.64 0.79 -17.27
CA ILE A 154 4.91 1.20 -16.08
C ILE A 154 3.63 1.92 -16.48
N ILE A 155 2.49 1.31 -16.18
CA ILE A 155 1.17 1.89 -16.40
C ILE A 155 0.51 2.18 -15.05
N ARG A 156 0.24 3.46 -14.76
CA ARG A 156 -0.48 3.85 -13.54
C ARG A 156 -1.98 3.92 -13.77
N LEU A 157 -2.75 3.39 -12.82
CA LEU A 157 -4.20 3.42 -12.88
C LEU A 157 -4.76 4.86 -12.90
N SER A 158 -4.09 5.79 -12.22
CA SER A 158 -4.44 7.21 -12.24
C SER A 158 -4.39 7.82 -13.65
N THR A 159 -3.48 7.36 -14.50
CA THR A 159 -3.38 7.76 -15.91
C THR A 159 -4.53 7.17 -16.73
N LEU A 160 -4.85 5.88 -16.53
CA LEU A 160 -5.91 5.17 -17.25
C LEU A 160 -7.32 5.72 -16.93
N ARG A 161 -7.53 6.20 -15.71
CA ARG A 161 -8.80 6.82 -15.30
C ARG A 161 -9.05 8.18 -15.94
N LYS A 162 -7.99 8.94 -16.25
CA LYS A 162 -8.12 10.25 -16.91
C LYS A 162 -8.48 10.11 -18.40
N THR A 163 -8.11 9.00 -19.02
CA THR A 163 -8.40 8.70 -20.44
C THR A 163 -9.73 7.98 -20.67
N SER A 164 -10.40 7.50 -19.62
CA SER A 164 -11.74 6.89 -19.71
C SER A 164 -12.78 7.75 -19.00
N PRO A 165 -13.54 8.61 -19.71
CA PRO A 165 -14.67 9.33 -19.15
C PRO A 165 -15.83 8.36 -18.94
N GLY A 166 -15.76 7.58 -17.86
CA GLY A 166 -16.73 6.55 -17.51
C GLY A 166 -16.31 5.92 -16.20
N SER A 167 -16.77 6.48 -15.10
CA SER A 167 -16.56 5.95 -13.75
C SER A 167 -17.19 4.56 -13.64
N VAL A 168 -16.38 3.51 -13.82
CA VAL A 168 -16.75 2.15 -13.44
C VAL A 168 -16.38 1.97 -11.97
N SER A 169 -17.35 2.21 -11.10
CA SER A 169 -17.32 1.80 -9.69
C SER A 169 -17.56 0.30 -9.61
N VAL A 170 -16.49 -0.47 -9.39
CA VAL A 170 -16.62 -1.89 -9.03
C VAL A 170 -16.78 -1.97 -7.51
N GLY A 171 -18.03 -1.95 -7.04
CA GLY A 171 -18.36 -2.31 -5.67
C GLY A 171 -18.39 -3.83 -5.52
N TYR A 172 -17.62 -4.38 -4.59
CA TYR A 172 -17.76 -5.77 -4.15
C TYR A 172 -18.60 -5.80 -2.88
N ASP A 173 -19.73 -6.52 -2.93
CA ASP A 173 -20.51 -6.91 -1.74
C ASP A 173 -19.77 -8.08 -1.07
N TYR A 174 -19.11 -7.81 0.06
CA TYR A 174 -18.54 -8.86 0.91
C TYR A 174 -19.68 -9.49 1.72
N ARG A 175 -20.30 -10.54 1.16
CA ARG A 175 -21.05 -11.53 1.94
C ARG A 175 -20.24 -12.81 1.99
N GLY A 176 -19.56 -13.00 3.11
CA GLY A 176 -18.91 -14.24 3.54
C GLY A 176 -19.05 -14.32 5.06
#